data_AF-A0A2E5JKH1-F1
#
_entry.id   AF-A0A2E5JKH1-F1
#
_cell.length_a   1.000
_cell.length_b   1.000
_cell.length_c   1.000
_cell.angle_alpha   90.00
_cell.angle_beta   90.00
_cell.angle_gamma   90.00
#
_symmetry.space_group_name_H-M   'P 1'
#
loop_
_entity.id
_entity.type
_entity.pdbx_description
1 polymer ?
#
loop_
_entity_poly.entity_id
_entity_poly.type
_entity_poly.pdbx_seq_one_letter_code
_entity_poly.pdbx_strand_id
1 'polypeptide(L)'
;MCVIWCVPDFLSQFISSNNLYLSMRKCLFVLLFITSFSTQAASSAAMCSLLFSVRLKPQVELPGVSDKWKHCALSCLLARRCGAEDSFLLGIIKELADTVGPGNAEWADLQADLNGVTLWLIGMGKTDQMCKDQCLSIYPNPLLENACHLPSTPSL
;
A
#
# COMPACT_ATOMS: atom_id res chain seq x y z
N MET A 1 -1.87 22.40 6.78
CA MET A 1 -1.20 22.43 5.46
C MET A 1 0.20 21.87 5.62
N CYS A 2 0.41 20.60 5.24
CA CYS A 2 1.70 19.95 4.97
C CYS A 2 1.44 18.44 4.93
N VAL A 3 1.24 17.87 3.73
CA VAL A 3 1.75 16.55 3.25
C VAL A 3 1.33 16.45 1.76
N ILE A 4 1.94 17.27 0.89
CA ILE A 4 1.69 17.25 -0.57
C ILE A 4 2.88 16.60 -1.31
N TRP A 5 3.86 16.02 -0.61
CA TRP A 5 5.18 15.71 -1.17
C TRP A 5 5.66 14.27 -0.97
N CYS A 6 4.95 13.25 -1.47
CA CYS A 6 5.54 11.90 -1.54
C CYS A 6 5.31 11.15 -2.85
N VAL A 7 4.71 11.77 -3.87
CA VAL A 7 4.42 11.06 -5.14
C VAL A 7 5.26 11.51 -6.33
N PRO A 8 5.84 12.73 -6.42
CA PRO A 8 6.81 13.01 -7.47
C PRO A 8 8.24 12.54 -7.14
N ASP A 9 8.61 12.45 -5.87
CA ASP A 9 10.04 12.29 -5.49
C ASP A 9 10.59 10.86 -5.59
N PHE A 10 9.73 9.84 -5.65
CA PHE A 10 10.19 8.45 -5.73
C PHE A 10 10.85 8.12 -7.08
N LEU A 11 10.47 8.82 -8.15
CA LEU A 11 11.11 8.70 -9.47
C LEU A 11 12.34 9.62 -9.64
N SER A 12 12.41 10.74 -8.91
CA SER A 12 13.55 11.68 -9.03
C SER A 12 14.79 11.26 -8.22
N GLN A 13 14.66 10.43 -7.18
CA GLN A 13 15.81 9.96 -6.40
C GLN A 13 16.58 8.81 -7.06
N PHE A 14 16.02 8.14 -8.06
CA PHE A 14 16.72 7.06 -8.79
C PHE A 14 17.66 7.55 -9.91
N ILE A 15 17.61 8.84 -10.28
CA ILE A 15 18.36 9.37 -11.46
C ILE A 15 19.60 10.20 -11.07
N SER A 16 19.78 10.60 -9.81
CA SER A 16 20.94 11.43 -9.43
C SER A 16 21.89 10.72 -8.45
N SER A 17 22.89 10.04 -9.00
CA SER A 17 24.09 9.66 -8.26
C SER A 17 25.32 9.86 -9.15
N ASN A 18 25.73 11.12 -9.27
CA ASN A 18 27.05 11.52 -9.73
C ASN A 18 28.08 11.20 -8.62
N ASN A 19 28.59 9.97 -8.57
CA ASN A 19 29.85 9.63 -7.88
C ASN A 19 30.37 8.23 -8.28
N LEU A 20 30.48 8.00 -9.58
CA LEU A 20 30.61 6.66 -10.16
C LEU A 20 31.99 6.39 -10.79
N TYR A 21 33.11 6.59 -10.08
CA TYR A 21 34.42 6.28 -10.70
C TYR A 21 35.45 5.50 -9.86
N LEU A 22 35.26 5.28 -8.55
CA LEU A 22 36.32 4.67 -7.72
C LEU A 22 36.04 3.27 -7.13
N SER A 23 34.97 2.58 -7.55
CA SER A 23 34.65 1.22 -7.06
C SER A 23 34.44 0.20 -8.20
N MET A 24 34.97 0.45 -9.40
CA MET A 24 34.65 -0.36 -10.59
C MET A 24 35.22 -1.79 -10.60
N ARG A 25 36.23 -2.11 -9.79
CA ARG A 25 36.90 -3.43 -9.85
C ARG A 25 36.31 -4.50 -8.93
N LYS A 26 35.67 -4.09 -7.82
CA LYS A 26 34.95 -4.99 -6.91
C LYS A 26 33.46 -5.11 -7.27
N CYS A 27 32.87 -4.07 -7.87
CA CYS A 27 31.50 -4.14 -8.38
C CYS A 27 31.33 -5.05 -9.59
N LEU A 28 32.39 -5.28 -10.39
CA LEU A 28 32.31 -6.12 -11.60
C LEU A 28 31.93 -7.58 -11.29
N PHE A 29 32.40 -8.14 -10.18
CA PHE A 29 32.07 -9.51 -9.77
C PHE A 29 30.66 -9.64 -9.18
N VAL A 30 30.15 -8.60 -8.53
CA VAL A 30 28.78 -8.59 -7.97
C VAL A 30 27.75 -8.38 -9.09
N LEU A 31 28.04 -7.53 -10.06
CA LEU A 31 27.19 -7.33 -11.24
C LEU A 31 27.07 -8.58 -12.12
N LEU A 32 28.13 -9.40 -12.24
CA LEU A 32 28.10 -10.66 -12.98
C LEU A 32 27.27 -11.77 -12.32
N PHE A 33 27.09 -11.73 -11.00
CA PHE A 33 26.25 -12.71 -10.29
C PHE A 33 24.75 -12.38 -10.40
N ILE A 34 24.40 -11.10 -10.55
CA ILE A 34 23.00 -10.64 -10.59
C ILE A 34 22.38 -10.83 -11.99
N THR A 35 23.18 -10.85 -13.06
CA THR A 35 22.68 -10.97 -14.44
C THR A 35 22.34 -12.41 -14.89
N SER A 36 22.57 -13.42 -14.04
CA SER A 36 22.24 -14.82 -14.37
C SER A 36 20.78 -15.20 -14.10
N PHE A 37 19.99 -14.31 -13.49
CA PHE A 37 18.55 -14.50 -13.36
C PHE A 37 17.86 -13.84 -14.56
N SER A 38 17.56 -14.63 -15.58
CA SER A 38 16.70 -14.18 -16.67
C SER A 38 15.32 -13.75 -16.12
N THR A 39 15.03 -12.46 -16.34
CA THR A 39 13.72 -11.80 -16.47
C THR A 39 12.46 -12.65 -16.26
N GLN A 40 11.64 -12.27 -15.28
CA GLN A 40 10.19 -12.45 -15.34
C GLN A 40 9.51 -11.08 -15.33
N ALA A 41 8.54 -10.91 -16.23
CA ALA A 41 7.79 -9.70 -16.50
C ALA A 41 6.82 -9.33 -15.35
N ALA A 42 7.34 -9.11 -14.14
CA ALA A 42 6.57 -8.57 -13.02
C ALA A 42 6.25 -7.07 -13.16
N SER A 43 6.75 -6.42 -14.22
CA SER A 43 6.61 -4.98 -14.44
C SER A 43 5.19 -4.55 -14.82
N SER A 44 4.44 -5.34 -15.59
CA SER A 44 3.07 -4.96 -15.99
C SER A 44 2.07 -5.08 -14.84
N ALA A 45 2.25 -6.09 -14.00
CA ALA A 45 1.35 -6.45 -12.93
C ALA A 45 1.47 -5.46 -11.75
N ALA A 46 2.71 -5.23 -11.27
CA ALA A 46 2.98 -4.18 -10.28
C ALA A 46 2.66 -2.76 -10.79
N MET A 47 2.76 -2.50 -12.10
CA MET A 47 2.39 -1.20 -12.68
C MET A 47 0.90 -0.88 -12.50
N CYS A 48 0.00 -1.86 -12.60
CA CYS A 48 -1.43 -1.62 -12.40
C CYS A 48 -1.65 -1.08 -10.99
N SER A 49 -1.17 -1.81 -9.98
CA SER A 49 -1.35 -1.42 -8.58
C SER A 49 -0.70 -0.07 -8.28
N LEU A 50 0.47 0.21 -8.84
CA LEU A 50 1.15 1.49 -8.67
C LEU A 50 0.37 2.66 -9.30
N LEU A 51 -0.18 2.48 -10.51
CA LEU A 51 -0.98 3.51 -11.18
C LEU A 51 -2.32 3.78 -10.45
N PHE A 52 -2.98 2.71 -9.99
CA PHE A 52 -4.26 2.86 -9.29
C PHE A 52 -4.10 3.32 -7.84
N SER A 53 -2.99 3.01 -7.17
CA SER A 53 -2.77 3.43 -5.79
C SER A 53 -2.82 4.95 -5.67
N VAL A 54 -2.20 5.69 -6.59
CA VAL A 54 -2.25 7.16 -6.66
C VAL A 54 -3.69 7.67 -6.76
N ARG A 55 -4.57 6.98 -7.50
CA ARG A 55 -5.97 7.38 -7.69
C ARG A 55 -6.87 7.00 -6.52
N LEU A 56 -6.55 5.90 -5.84
CA LEU A 56 -7.38 5.34 -4.76
C LEU A 56 -7.01 5.88 -3.39
N LYS A 57 -5.75 6.29 -3.19
CA LYS A 57 -5.26 6.82 -1.92
C LYS A 57 -6.15 7.93 -1.35
N PRO A 58 -6.62 8.93 -2.13
CA PRO A 58 -7.52 9.97 -1.60
C PRO A 58 -8.87 9.44 -1.09
N GLN A 59 -9.28 8.24 -1.51
CA GLN A 59 -10.55 7.63 -1.08
C GLN A 59 -10.46 6.90 0.27
N VAL A 60 -9.23 6.67 0.74
CA VAL A 60 -8.91 5.97 2.00
C VAL A 60 -8.11 6.87 2.96
N GLU A 61 -7.56 7.99 2.51
CA GLU A 61 -6.96 9.00 3.39
C GLU A 61 -8.01 9.90 4.03
N LEU A 62 -8.92 9.28 4.78
CA LEU A 62 -9.95 10.00 5.54
C LEU A 62 -9.39 10.44 6.90
N PRO A 63 -9.73 11.63 7.40
CA PRO A 63 -9.33 12.04 8.73
C PRO A 63 -9.98 11.12 9.78
N GLY A 64 -9.21 10.80 10.82
CA GLY A 64 -9.68 10.05 11.97
C GLY A 64 -9.71 8.54 11.80
N VAL A 65 -9.48 7.97 10.61
CA VAL A 65 -9.41 6.50 10.44
C VAL A 65 -8.02 5.97 10.85
N SER A 66 -7.99 4.72 11.33
CA SER A 66 -6.73 4.06 11.70
C SER A 66 -5.86 3.81 10.46
N ASP A 67 -4.55 3.74 10.66
CA ASP A 67 -3.64 3.52 9.53
C ASP A 67 -3.80 2.13 8.91
N LYS A 68 -3.98 1.11 9.76
CA LYS A 68 -4.30 -0.27 9.37
C LYS A 68 -5.58 -0.38 8.54
N TRP A 69 -6.59 0.46 8.83
CA TRP A 69 -7.77 0.54 7.98
C TRP A 69 -7.43 1.00 6.56
N LYS A 70 -6.54 1.99 6.42
CA LYS A 70 -6.13 2.51 5.10
C LYS A 70 -5.39 1.45 4.30
N HIS A 71 -4.45 0.73 4.93
CA HIS A 71 -3.74 -0.41 4.33
C HIS A 71 -4.72 -1.48 3.84
N CYS A 72 -5.60 -1.96 4.74
CA CYS A 72 -6.63 -2.95 4.39
C CYS A 72 -7.53 -2.47 3.24
N ALA A 73 -8.09 -1.26 3.34
CA ALA A 73 -9.03 -0.74 2.37
C ALA A 73 -8.35 -0.53 1.00
N LEU A 74 -7.16 0.07 0.98
CA LEU A 74 -6.41 0.29 -0.25
C LEU A 74 -6.06 -1.03 -0.93
N SER A 75 -5.56 -2.01 -0.17
CA SER A 75 -5.21 -3.33 -0.69
C SER A 75 -6.41 -4.10 -1.23
N CYS A 76 -7.58 -4.02 -0.57
CA CYS A 76 -8.81 -4.59 -1.14
C CYS A 76 -9.20 -3.89 -2.45
N LEU A 77 -9.18 -2.55 -2.49
CA LEU A 77 -9.54 -1.76 -3.67
C LEU A 77 -8.60 -1.99 -4.86
N LEU A 78 -7.31 -2.20 -4.59
CA LEU A 78 -6.30 -2.55 -5.59
C LEU A 78 -6.48 -3.99 -6.07
N ALA A 79 -6.70 -4.93 -5.16
CA ALA A 79 -6.93 -6.33 -5.52
C ALA A 79 -8.14 -6.51 -6.45
N ARG A 80 -9.20 -5.71 -6.26
CA ARG A 80 -10.36 -5.64 -7.16
C ARG A 80 -10.04 -5.21 -8.59
N ARG A 81 -9.03 -4.36 -8.78
CA ARG A 81 -8.72 -3.70 -10.06
C ARG A 81 -7.56 -4.36 -10.79
N CYS A 82 -6.56 -4.78 -10.03
CA CYS A 82 -5.28 -5.28 -10.55
C CYS A 82 -5.05 -6.76 -10.22
N GLY A 83 -5.78 -7.31 -9.25
CA GLY A 83 -5.59 -8.68 -8.79
C GLY A 83 -4.89 -8.76 -7.43
N ALA A 84 -5.08 -9.90 -6.77
CA ALA A 84 -4.59 -10.13 -5.41
C ALA A 84 -3.06 -10.07 -5.31
N GLU A 85 -2.36 -10.71 -6.23
CA GLU A 85 -0.89 -10.79 -6.24
C GLU A 85 -0.26 -9.40 -6.38
N ASP A 86 -0.74 -8.60 -7.34
CA ASP A 86 -0.23 -7.25 -7.60
C ASP A 86 -0.48 -6.29 -6.46
N SER A 87 -1.62 -6.43 -5.80
CA SER A 87 -1.95 -5.62 -4.64
C SER A 87 -1.05 -5.96 -3.46
N PHE A 88 -0.84 -7.25 -3.19
CA PHE A 88 -0.01 -7.68 -2.07
C PHE A 88 1.46 -7.34 -2.28
N LEU A 89 1.96 -7.53 -3.52
CA LEU A 89 3.32 -7.14 -3.88
C LEU A 89 3.58 -5.65 -3.66
N LEU A 90 2.61 -4.78 -3.97
CA LEU A 90 2.75 -3.35 -3.71
C LEU A 90 2.86 -3.05 -2.20
N GLY A 91 2.10 -3.75 -1.36
CA GLY A 91 2.21 -3.66 0.10
C GLY A 91 3.61 -4.04 0.59
N ILE A 92 4.14 -5.19 0.15
CA ILE A 92 5.52 -5.62 0.46
C ILE A 92 6.54 -4.56 0.04
N ILE A 93 6.42 -4.03 -1.19
CA ILE A 93 7.36 -3.03 -1.71
C ILE A 93 7.32 -1.76 -0.85
N LYS A 94 6.14 -1.32 -0.40
CA LYS A 94 6.01 -0.16 0.47
C LYS A 94 6.69 -0.38 1.82
N GLU A 95 6.44 -1.49 2.48
CA GLU A 95 7.08 -1.80 3.78
C GLU A 95 8.59 -1.99 3.64
N LEU A 96 9.06 -2.59 2.54
CA LEU A 96 10.49 -2.68 2.24
C LEU A 96 11.09 -1.28 2.00
N ALA A 97 10.39 -0.40 1.28
CA ALA A 97 10.81 0.99 1.09
C ALA A 97 10.87 1.75 2.42
N ASP A 98 9.97 1.45 3.35
CA ASP A 98 9.98 2.01 4.69
C ASP A 98 11.20 1.51 5.51
N THR A 99 11.70 0.27 5.30
CA THR A 99 12.95 -0.20 5.95
C THR A 99 14.22 0.52 5.49
N VAL A 100 14.27 0.97 4.24
CA VAL A 100 15.43 1.67 3.65
C VAL A 100 15.27 3.19 3.66
N GLY A 101 14.06 3.66 3.97
CA GLY A 101 13.67 5.07 4.02
C GLY A 101 13.46 5.57 5.45
N PRO A 102 12.71 6.67 5.61
CA PRO A 102 12.43 7.27 6.92
C PRO A 102 11.24 6.61 7.65
N GLY A 103 10.64 5.57 7.08
CA GLY A 103 9.48 4.88 7.64
C GLY A 103 9.86 3.83 8.69
N ASN A 104 8.85 3.32 9.40
CA ASN A 104 9.01 2.12 10.23
C ASN A 104 8.28 0.99 9.51
N ALA A 105 9.00 -0.04 9.11
CA ALA A 105 8.36 -1.23 8.57
C ALA A 105 7.63 -1.95 9.70
N GLU A 106 6.30 -1.98 9.62
CA GLU A 106 5.45 -2.60 10.62
C GLU A 106 4.79 -3.84 10.05
N TRP A 107 5.10 -5.01 10.64
CA TRP A 107 4.46 -6.27 10.23
C TRP A 107 2.93 -6.22 10.32
N ALA A 108 2.41 -5.39 11.22
CA ALA A 108 0.98 -5.21 11.40
C ALA A 108 0.29 -4.48 10.22
N ASP A 109 1.03 -3.67 9.46
CA ASP A 109 0.52 -2.97 8.28
C ASP A 109 0.54 -3.90 7.07
N LEU A 110 1.59 -4.73 6.93
CA LEU A 110 1.61 -5.83 5.97
C LEU A 110 0.47 -6.84 6.21
N GLN A 111 0.17 -7.14 7.48
CA GLN A 111 -0.98 -7.98 7.83
C GLN A 111 -2.30 -7.32 7.44
N ALA A 112 -2.43 -6.00 7.60
CA ALA A 112 -3.62 -5.27 7.17
C ALA A 112 -3.79 -5.32 5.64
N ASP A 113 -2.70 -5.19 4.87
CA ASP A 113 -2.71 -5.37 3.43
C ASP A 113 -3.17 -6.77 3.03
N LEU A 114 -2.64 -7.81 3.70
CA LEU A 114 -3.06 -9.19 3.48
C LEU A 114 -4.54 -9.40 3.78
N ASN A 115 -5.08 -8.81 4.84
CA ASN A 115 -6.51 -8.87 5.16
C ASN A 115 -7.36 -8.24 4.04
N GLY A 116 -6.94 -7.09 3.52
CA GLY A 116 -7.58 -6.44 2.37
C GLY A 116 -7.63 -7.33 1.13
N VAL A 117 -6.50 -7.95 0.78
CA VAL A 117 -6.42 -8.91 -0.34
C VAL A 117 -7.29 -10.14 -0.08
N THR A 118 -7.31 -10.64 1.15
CA THR A 118 -8.12 -11.79 1.54
C THR A 118 -9.61 -11.51 1.38
N LEU A 119 -10.09 -10.32 1.78
CA LEU A 119 -11.49 -9.89 1.58
C LEU A 119 -11.90 -9.96 0.11
N TRP A 120 -11.02 -9.55 -0.81
CA TRP A 120 -11.25 -9.70 -2.25
C TRP A 120 -11.34 -11.18 -2.66
N LEU A 121 -10.36 -12.00 -2.26
CA LEU A 121 -10.29 -13.42 -2.62
C LEU A 121 -11.51 -14.23 -2.17
N ILE A 122 -12.04 -13.94 -0.98
CA ILE A 122 -13.24 -14.62 -0.45
C ILE A 122 -14.56 -14.00 -0.93
N GLY A 123 -14.51 -12.99 -1.80
CA GLY A 123 -15.70 -12.34 -2.37
C GLY A 123 -16.43 -11.38 -1.43
N MET A 124 -15.80 -10.97 -0.32
CA MET A 124 -16.29 -9.92 0.60
C MET A 124 -15.84 -8.50 0.18
N GLY A 125 -14.99 -8.38 -0.84
CA GLY A 125 -14.56 -7.10 -1.42
C GLY A 125 -15.13 -6.86 -2.82
N LYS A 126 -16.41 -7.18 -3.09
CA LYS A 126 -16.98 -7.08 -4.46
C LYS A 126 -17.25 -5.66 -4.93
N THR A 127 -17.41 -4.70 -4.02
CA THR A 127 -17.59 -3.27 -4.30
C THR A 127 -16.60 -2.44 -3.48
N ASP A 128 -16.37 -1.18 -3.87
CA ASP A 128 -15.46 -0.29 -3.14
C ASP A 128 -15.97 -0.06 -1.72
N GLN A 129 -17.29 0.06 -1.56
CA GLN A 129 -17.92 0.22 -0.26
C GLN A 129 -17.76 -1.04 0.60
N MET A 130 -17.94 -2.23 0.04
CA MET A 130 -17.72 -3.48 0.77
C MET A 130 -16.28 -3.61 1.27
N CYS A 131 -15.29 -3.25 0.45
CA CYS A 131 -13.89 -3.21 0.91
C CYS A 131 -13.73 -2.31 2.14
N LYS A 132 -14.29 -1.10 2.11
CA LYS A 132 -14.19 -0.13 3.20
C LYS A 132 -14.91 -0.58 4.46
N ASP A 133 -16.14 -1.09 4.33
CA ASP A 133 -16.98 -1.52 5.45
C ASP A 133 -16.38 -2.74 6.15
N GLN A 134 -15.89 -3.72 5.39
CA GLN A 134 -15.26 -4.92 5.94
C GLN A 134 -13.90 -4.59 6.59
N CYS A 135 -13.11 -3.69 6.00
CA CYS A 135 -11.90 -3.23 6.67
C CYS A 135 -12.21 -2.43 7.93
N LEU A 136 -13.34 -1.72 8.00
CA LEU A 136 -13.76 -0.98 9.18
C LEU A 136 -14.20 -1.90 10.32
N SER A 137 -14.78 -3.07 10.03
CA SER A 137 -15.11 -4.06 11.05
C SER A 137 -13.86 -4.75 11.63
N ILE A 138 -12.81 -4.93 10.82
CA ILE A 138 -11.53 -5.51 11.27
C ILE A 138 -10.68 -4.48 12.03
N TYR A 139 -10.65 -3.25 11.52
CA TYR A 139 -9.86 -2.14 12.05
C TYR A 139 -10.77 -0.97 12.40
N PRO A 140 -11.55 -1.08 13.51
CA PRO A 140 -12.48 -0.05 13.90
C PRO A 140 -11.76 1.26 14.18
N ASN A 141 -12.46 2.35 13.90
CA ASN A 141 -12.01 3.68 14.23
C ASN A 141 -12.49 4.02 15.66
N PRO A 142 -11.58 4.28 16.62
CA PRO A 142 -11.95 4.68 17.97
C PRO A 142 -12.79 5.97 18.03
N LEU A 143 -12.64 6.86 17.03
CA LEU A 143 -13.40 8.10 16.92
C LEU A 143 -14.81 7.89 16.33
N LEU A 144 -15.04 6.78 15.60
CA LEU A 144 -16.34 6.47 15.00
C LEU A 144 -17.21 5.61 15.93
N GLU A 145 -16.61 4.77 16.78
CA GLU A 145 -17.34 4.00 17.81
C GLU A 145 -18.14 4.92 18.77
N ASN A 146 -17.61 6.10 19.07
CA ASN A 146 -18.28 7.06 19.95
C ASN A 146 -19.40 7.87 19.25
N ALA A 147 -19.53 7.80 17.92
CA ALA A 147 -20.53 8.56 17.17
C ALA A 147 -21.88 7.81 17.04
N CYS A 148 -21.90 6.49 17.26
CA CYS A 148 -23.11 5.67 17.18
C CYS A 148 -23.90 5.56 18.50
N HIS A 149 -23.48 6.26 19.57
CA HIS A 149 -24.29 6.45 20.78
C HIS A 149 -25.00 7.81 20.77
N LEU A 150 -25.84 8.04 19.75
CA LEU A 150 -26.90 9.04 19.89
C LEU A 150 -28.12 8.35 20.51
N PRO A 151 -28.64 8.82 21.65
CA PRO A 151 -29.86 8.26 22.23
C PRO A 151 -30.99 8.41 21.21
N SER A 152 -31.67 7.30 20.91
CA SER A 152 -32.90 7.30 20.14
C SER A 152 -33.89 8.28 20.77
N THR A 153 -34.16 9.40 20.11
CA THR A 153 -35.24 10.30 20.51
C THR A 153 -36.55 9.54 20.44
N PRO A 154 -37.40 9.57 21.49
CA PRO A 154 -38.70 8.94 21.43
C PRO A 154 -39.56 9.69 20.41
N SER A 155 -40.11 8.94 19.45
CA SER A 155 -41.15 9.39 18.53
C SER A 155 -42.37 9.83 19.34
N LEU A 156 -42.75 11.10 19.17
CA LEU A 156 -43.98 11.71 19.68
C LEU A 156 -45.06 11.67 18.59
#